data_AF-A0A3D1P1M0-F1
#
_entry.id   AF-A0A3D1P1M0-F1
#
_cell.length_a   1.000
_cell.length_b   1.000
_cell.length_c   1.000
_cell.angle_alpha   90.00
_cell.angle_beta   90.00
_cell.angle_gamma   90.00
#
_symmetry.space_group_name_H-M   'P 1'
#
loop_
_entity.id
_entity.type
_entity.pdbx_description
1 polymer ?
#
loop_
_entity_poly.entity_id
_entity_poly.type
_entity_poly.pdbx_seq_one_letter_code
_entity_poly.pdbx_strand_id
1 'polypeptide(L)'
;AIARTATNVRAGGTTPVAGLVHALTILLVMLAAAPLAGYLVMPALAALLLTTAWNMSEPHKWRSYWASPIEDRILLLLTLALTVLADLTVAIGVGVVLGLALKLRKGRIAAADWHTPDR
;
A
#
# COMPACT_ATOMS: atom_id res chain seq x y z
N ALA A 1 -3.01 4.75 -4.15
CA ALA A 1 -4.15 5.61 -3.73
C ALA A 1 -3.99 6.17 -2.31
N ILE A 2 -3.46 5.40 -1.34
CA ILE A 2 -3.33 5.81 0.08
C ILE A 2 -2.58 7.13 0.26
N ALA A 3 -1.45 7.33 -0.44
CA ALA A 3 -0.71 8.59 -0.36
C ALA A 3 -1.56 9.80 -0.79
N ARG A 4 -2.30 9.67 -1.91
CA ARG A 4 -3.20 10.69 -2.43
C ARG A 4 -4.39 10.96 -1.50
N THR A 5 -4.98 9.91 -0.91
CA THR A 5 -6.10 10.10 0.03
C THR A 5 -5.63 10.82 1.29
N ALA A 6 -4.44 10.49 1.80
CA ALA A 6 -3.85 11.19 2.95
C ALA A 6 -3.60 12.68 2.66
N THR A 7 -3.04 13.02 1.49
CA THR A 7 -2.88 14.43 1.09
C THR A 7 -4.21 15.13 0.88
N ASN A 8 -5.21 14.46 0.29
CA ASN A 8 -6.55 15.00 0.08
C ASN A 8 -7.24 15.35 1.41
N VAL A 9 -7.18 14.44 2.38
CA VAL A 9 -7.76 14.67 3.72
C VAL A 9 -7.03 15.80 4.45
N ARG A 10 -5.70 15.87 4.37
CA ARG A 10 -4.91 16.98 4.95
C ARG A 10 -5.21 18.33 4.30
N ALA A 11 -5.60 18.33 3.03
CA ALA A 11 -6.06 19.51 2.30
C ALA A 11 -7.55 19.86 2.58
N GLY A 12 -8.22 19.16 3.51
CA GLY A 12 -9.62 19.41 3.88
C GLY A 12 -10.65 18.72 2.97
N GLY A 13 -10.22 17.80 2.10
CA GLY A 13 -11.12 17.06 1.22
C GLY A 13 -11.99 16.06 1.98
N THR A 14 -13.29 16.33 2.05
CA THR A 14 -14.28 15.53 2.80
C THR A 14 -15.38 14.94 1.93
N THR A 15 -15.49 15.36 0.66
CA THR A 15 -16.56 14.93 -0.26
C THR A 15 -15.99 14.27 -1.52
N PRO A 16 -16.79 13.48 -2.26
CA PRO A 16 -16.36 12.86 -3.54
C PRO A 16 -15.94 13.88 -4.60
N VAL A 17 -16.39 15.13 -4.47
CA VAL A 17 -16.09 16.24 -5.39
C VAL A 17 -14.59 16.50 -5.48
N ALA A 18 -13.84 16.36 -4.39
CA ALA A 18 -12.39 16.53 -4.41
C ALA A 18 -11.69 15.53 -5.35
N GLY A 19 -12.18 14.29 -5.40
CA GLY A 19 -11.70 13.27 -6.33
C GLY A 19 -12.04 13.60 -7.78
N LEU A 20 -13.25 14.12 -8.04
CA LEU A 20 -13.68 14.55 -9.37
C LEU A 20 -12.80 15.71 -9.89
N VAL A 21 -12.58 16.72 -9.06
CA VAL A 21 -11.71 17.85 -9.41
C VAL A 21 -10.30 17.35 -9.71
N HIS A 22 -9.73 16.49 -8.87
CA HIS A 22 -8.40 15.92 -9.10
C HIS A 22 -8.31 15.15 -10.42
N ALA A 23 -9.30 14.33 -10.76
CA ALA A 23 -9.35 13.59 -12.02
C ALA A 23 -9.42 14.54 -13.23
N LEU A 24 -10.27 15.57 -13.16
CA LEU A 24 -10.37 16.61 -14.19
C LEU A 24 -9.06 17.40 -14.33
N THR A 25 -8.40 17.75 -13.22
CA THR A 25 -7.10 18.42 -13.25
C THR A 25 -6.05 17.55 -13.95
N ILE A 26 -5.96 16.25 -13.62
CA ILE A 26 -5.02 15.35 -14.31
C ILE A 26 -5.34 15.27 -15.80
N LEU A 27 -6.62 15.14 -16.18
CA LEU A 27 -7.02 15.08 -17.58
C LEU A 27 -6.59 16.34 -18.36
N LEU A 28 -6.86 17.53 -17.81
CA LEU A 28 -6.48 18.80 -18.43
C LEU A 28 -4.96 18.95 -18.53
N VAL A 29 -4.22 18.57 -17.48
CA VAL A 29 -2.75 18.58 -17.47
C VAL A 29 -2.21 17.61 -18.51
N MET A 30 -2.77 16.41 -18.63
CA MET A 30 -2.34 15.46 -19.67
C MET A 30 -2.63 16.00 -21.07
N LEU A 31 -3.79 16.61 -21.31
CA LEU A 31 -4.12 17.16 -22.63
C LEU A 31 -3.19 18.30 -23.04
N ALA A 32 -2.81 19.18 -22.10
CA ALA A 32 -1.95 20.33 -22.39
C ALA A 32 -0.44 20.00 -22.33
N ALA A 33 -0.02 19.17 -21.38
CA ALA A 33 1.38 18.92 -21.05
C ALA A 33 1.89 17.52 -21.48
N ALA A 34 1.07 16.68 -22.13
CA ALA A 34 1.54 15.45 -22.77
C ALA A 34 2.81 15.62 -23.63
N PRO A 35 2.94 16.64 -24.51
CA PRO A 35 4.17 16.80 -25.29
C PRO A 35 5.39 17.10 -24.43
N LEU A 36 5.21 17.64 -23.22
CA LEU A 36 6.29 17.89 -22.27
C LEU A 36 6.74 16.62 -21.53
N ALA A 37 5.91 15.58 -21.50
CA ALA A 37 6.21 14.33 -20.78
C ALA A 37 7.47 13.63 -21.32
N GLY A 38 7.80 13.80 -22.60
CA GLY A 38 9.03 13.29 -23.20
C GLY A 38 10.32 13.91 -22.65
N TYR A 39 10.24 15.08 -22.00
CA TYR A 39 11.38 15.75 -21.37
C TYR A 39 11.58 15.34 -19.90
N LEU A 40 10.76 14.42 -19.38
CA LEU A 40 10.94 13.92 -18.02
C LEU A 40 12.28 13.18 -17.90
N VAL A 41 13.14 13.72 -17.04
CA VAL A 41 14.45 13.15 -16.75
C VAL A 41 14.24 11.82 -16.01
N MET A 42 14.61 10.69 -16.63
CA MET A 42 14.45 9.35 -16.05
C MET A 42 15.01 9.22 -14.62
N PRO A 43 16.18 9.79 -14.28
CA PRO A 43 16.66 9.86 -12.89
C PRO A 43 15.67 10.46 -11.89
N ALA A 44 14.94 11.52 -12.26
CA ALA A 44 13.96 12.15 -11.38
C ALA A 44 12.75 11.24 -11.13
N LEU A 45 12.31 10.51 -12.16
CA LEU A 45 11.24 9.52 -12.03
C LEU A 45 11.68 8.33 -11.17
N ALA A 46 12.91 7.84 -11.36
CA ALA A 46 13.47 6.78 -10.52
C ALA A 46 13.54 7.21 -9.05
N ALA A 47 14.01 8.43 -8.76
CA ALA A 47 14.04 8.98 -7.41
C ALA A 47 12.64 9.08 -6.79
N LEU A 48 11.63 9.51 -7.57
CA LEU A 48 10.23 9.54 -7.14
C LEU A 48 9.70 8.13 -6.79
N LEU A 49 10.02 7.13 -7.60
CA LEU A 49 9.60 5.74 -7.34
C LEU A 49 10.30 5.16 -6.11
N LEU A 50 11.60 5.38 -5.95
CA LEU A 50 12.36 4.95 -4.77
C LEU A 50 11.84 5.59 -3.48
N THR A 51 11.58 6.89 -3.50
CA THR A 51 11.04 7.60 -2.32
C THR A 51 9.62 7.16 -1.96
N THR A 52 8.77 6.91 -2.96
CA THR A 52 7.42 6.39 -2.71
C THR A 52 7.45 4.95 -2.19
N ALA A 53 8.28 4.08 -2.76
CA ALA A 53 8.50 2.72 -2.27
C ALA A 53 9.07 2.72 -0.84
N TRP A 54 10.03 3.59 -0.55
CA TRP A 54 10.59 3.77 0.80
C TRP A 54 9.54 4.22 1.82
N ASN A 55 8.66 5.14 1.45
CA ASN A 55 7.57 5.56 2.34
C ASN A 55 6.54 4.45 2.54
N MET A 56 6.20 3.69 1.49
CA MET A 56 5.23 2.58 1.57
C MET A 56 5.75 1.37 2.34
N SER A 57 7.07 1.17 2.43
CA SER A 57 7.66 0.08 3.23
C SER A 57 7.58 0.34 4.75
N GLU A 58 7.09 1.50 5.17
CA GLU A 58 6.95 1.93 6.57
C GLU A 58 8.22 1.65 7.40
N PRO A 59 9.38 2.25 7.06
CA PRO A 59 10.70 1.91 7.62
C PRO A 59 10.73 1.98 9.16
N HIS A 60 9.96 2.89 9.74
CA HIS A 60 9.82 3.06 11.18
C HIS A 60 9.16 1.86 11.90
N LYS A 61 8.38 1.02 11.19
CA LYS A 61 7.73 -0.16 11.76
C LYS A 61 8.53 -1.44 11.63
N TRP A 62 9.63 -1.45 10.88
CA TRP A 62 10.45 -2.65 10.66
C TRP A 62 10.96 -3.28 11.96
N ARG A 63 11.30 -2.45 12.96
CA ARG A 63 11.69 -2.97 14.28
C ARG A 63 10.56 -3.77 14.94
N SER A 64 9.31 -3.34 14.78
CA SER A 64 8.14 -4.07 15.27
C SER A 64 7.92 -5.37 14.49
N TYR A 65 8.07 -5.35 13.17
CA TYR A 65 7.96 -6.54 12.33
C TYR A 65 9.02 -7.60 12.68
N TRP A 66 10.25 -7.15 12.93
CA TRP A 66 11.33 -8.02 13.42
C TRP A 66 11.17 -8.48 14.87
N ALA A 67 10.27 -7.88 15.65
CA ALA A 67 9.93 -8.35 16.99
C ALA A 67 8.77 -9.36 16.99
N SER A 68 7.99 -9.45 15.91
CA SER A 68 6.85 -10.37 15.77
C SER A 68 7.23 -11.86 15.92
N PRO A 69 6.29 -12.79 16.15
CA PRO A 69 6.58 -14.22 16.16
C PRO A 69 7.29 -14.70 14.89
N ILE A 70 8.11 -15.74 14.99
CA ILE A 70 8.92 -16.25 13.87
C ILE A 70 8.07 -16.66 12.66
N GLU A 71 6.88 -17.23 12.88
CA GLU A 71 6.03 -17.65 11.77
C GLU A 71 5.48 -16.45 10.99
N ASP A 72 5.22 -15.33 11.68
CA ASP A 72 4.72 -14.10 11.08
C ASP A 72 5.84 -13.41 10.27
N ARG A 73 7.09 -13.48 10.74
CA ARG A 73 8.28 -13.01 10.00
C ARG A 73 8.53 -13.84 8.74
N ILE A 74 8.46 -15.17 8.86
CA ILE A 74 8.62 -16.08 7.72
C ILE A 74 7.52 -15.82 6.70
N LEU A 75 6.27 -15.66 7.13
CA LEU A 75 5.16 -15.34 6.24
C LEU A 75 5.41 -14.03 5.48
N LEU A 76 5.89 -12.98 6.16
CA LEU A 76 6.24 -11.70 5.54
C LEU A 76 7.36 -11.84 4.51
N LEU A 77 8.45 -12.53 4.84
CA LEU A 77 9.57 -12.73 3.91
C LEU A 77 9.19 -13.61 2.72
N LEU A 78 8.35 -14.62 2.95
CA LEU A 78 7.85 -15.51 1.91
C LEU A 78 6.94 -14.76 0.93
N THR A 79 5.98 -13.96 1.43
CA THR A 79 5.09 -13.18 0.56
C THR A 79 5.86 -12.11 -0.20
N LEU A 80 6.85 -11.48 0.42
CA LEU A 80 7.78 -10.56 -0.26
C LEU A 80 8.53 -11.27 -1.39
N ALA A 81 9.15 -12.42 -1.11
CA ALA A 81 9.90 -13.19 -2.10
C ALA A 81 9.01 -13.65 -3.26
N LEU A 82 7.82 -14.16 -2.97
CA LEU A 82 6.84 -14.55 -3.99
C LEU A 82 6.41 -13.37 -4.85
N THR A 83 6.20 -12.18 -4.27
CA THR A 83 5.81 -10.98 -5.03
C THR A 83 6.89 -10.59 -6.04
N VAL A 84 8.17 -10.71 -5.66
CA VAL A 84 9.31 -10.32 -6.50
C VAL A 84 9.64 -11.39 -7.54
N LEU A 85 9.56 -12.67 -7.17
CA LEU A 85 10.03 -13.78 -8.01
C LEU A 85 8.94 -14.40 -8.89
N ALA A 86 7.67 -14.32 -8.47
CA ALA A 86 6.53 -14.82 -9.24
C ALA A 86 5.65 -13.64 -9.69
N ASP A 87 4.70 -13.23 -8.86
CA ASP A 87 3.84 -12.07 -9.07
C ASP A 87 2.97 -11.79 -7.83
N LEU A 88 2.32 -10.63 -7.83
CA LEU A 88 1.45 -10.18 -6.74
C LEU A 88 0.23 -11.09 -6.52
N THR A 89 -0.36 -11.65 -7.58
CA THR A 89 -1.58 -12.47 -7.48
C THR A 89 -1.29 -13.77 -6.74
N VAL A 90 -0.21 -14.45 -7.15
CA VAL A 90 0.26 -15.68 -6.48
C VAL A 90 0.65 -15.40 -5.03
N ALA A 91 1.39 -14.31 -4.79
CA ALA A 91 1.83 -13.94 -3.45
C ALA A 91 0.66 -13.68 -2.49
N ILE A 92 -0.38 -12.97 -2.94
CA ILE A 92 -1.59 -12.73 -2.14
C ILE A 92 -2.30 -14.05 -1.85
N GLY A 93 -2.53 -14.89 -2.86
CA GLY A 93 -3.22 -16.17 -2.68
C GLY A 93 -2.52 -17.07 -1.66
N VAL A 94 -1.21 -17.29 -1.83
CA VAL A 94 -0.40 -18.12 -0.93
C VAL A 94 -0.30 -17.50 0.46
N GLY A 95 -0.07 -16.19 0.54
CA GLY A 95 0.06 -15.47 1.80
C GLY A 95 -1.21 -15.51 2.65
N VAL A 96 -2.38 -15.33 2.03
CA VAL A 96 -3.68 -15.41 2.72
C VAL A 96 -3.93 -16.82 3.23
N VAL A 97 -3.73 -17.85 2.39
CA VAL A 97 -3.96 -19.26 2.78
C VAL A 97 -3.05 -19.65 3.94
N LEU A 98 -1.74 -19.37 3.85
CA LEU A 98 -0.79 -19.68 4.92
C LEU A 98 -1.07 -18.87 6.19
N GLY A 99 -1.40 -17.58 6.07
CA GLY A 99 -1.75 -16.74 7.20
C GLY A 99 -2.97 -17.24 7.96
N LEU A 100 -4.02 -17.66 7.25
CA LEU A 100 -5.21 -18.28 7.85
C LEU A 100 -4.88 -19.62 8.51
N ALA A 101 -4.11 -20.48 7.85
CA ALA A 101 -3.68 -21.76 8.40
C ALA A 101 -2.86 -21.59 9.70
N LEU A 102 -1.95 -20.61 9.74
CA LEU A 102 -1.17 -20.27 10.93
C LEU A 102 -2.05 -19.77 12.08
N LYS A 103 -3.04 -18.91 11.79
CA LYS A 103 -4.00 -18.43 12.80
C LYS A 103 -4.85 -19.56 13.37
N LEU A 104 -5.34 -20.46 12.51
CA LEU A 104 -6.08 -21.66 12.90
C LEU A 104 -5.25 -22.55 13.82
N ARG A 105 -4.02 -22.88 13.42
CA ARG A 105 -3.10 -23.72 14.19
C ARG A 105 -2.80 -23.14 15.58
N LYS A 106 -2.73 -21.81 15.70
CA LYS A 106 -2.46 -21.13 16.98
C LYS A 106 -3.73 -20.93 17.84
N GLY A 107 -4.91 -21.37 17.38
CA GLY A 107 -6.18 -21.11 18.08
C GLY A 107 -6.53 -19.63 18.18
N ARG A 108 -5.93 -18.76 17.34
CA ARG A 108 -6.08 -17.29 17.39
C ARG A 108 -7.25 -16.78 16.56
N ILE A 109 -8.25 -17.62 16.34
CA ILE A 109 -9.54 -17.16 15.82
C ILE A 109 -10.31 -16.62 17.01
N ALA A 110 -9.99 -15.39 17.42
CA ALA A 110 -10.87 -14.65 18.29
C ALA A 110 -12.17 -14.37 17.53
N ALA A 111 -13.32 -14.48 18.20
CA ALA A 111 -14.56 -13.93 17.69
C ALA A 111 -14.35 -12.44 17.38
N ALA A 112 -15.02 -11.92 16.36
CA ALA A 112 -14.89 -10.51 16.03
C ALA A 112 -15.46 -9.69 17.20
N ASP A 113 -14.59 -9.09 18.01
CA ASP A 113 -14.95 -8.16 19.08
C ASP A 113 -15.33 -6.81 18.44
N TRP A 114 -16.43 -6.83 17.70
CA TRP A 114 -16.96 -5.67 17.00
C TRP A 114 -17.67 -4.76 18.00
N HIS A 115 -17.02 -3.66 18.37
CA HIS A 115 -17.65 -2.54 19.05
C HIS A 115 -18.17 -1.55 18.00
N THR A 116 -19.46 -1.23 18.04
CA THR A 116 -20.02 -0.11 17.28
C THR A 116 -19.33 1.18 17.73
N PRO A 117 -18.69 1.95 16.83
CA PRO A 117 -18.13 3.25 17.19
C PRO A 117 -19.25 4.15 17.72
N ASP A 118 -19.12 4.62 18.97
CA ASP A 118 -20.01 5.65 19.50
C ASP A 118 -19.92 6.89 18.59
N ARG A 119 -21.09 7.34 18.13
CA ARG A 119 -21.25 8.42 17.15
C ARG A 119 -20.80 9.77 17.68
#